data_AF-A0A935FTP1-F1
#
_entry.id   AF-A0A935FTP1-F1
#
_cell.length_a   1.000
_cell.length_b   1.000
_cell.length_c   1.000
_cell.angle_alpha   90.00
_cell.angle_beta   90.00
_cell.angle_gamma   90.00
#
_symmetry.space_group_name_H-M   'P 1'
#
loop_
_entity.id
_entity.type
_entity.pdbx_description
1 polymer ?
#
loop_
_entity_poly.entity_id
_entity_poly.type
_entity_poly.pdbx_seq_one_letter_code
_entity_poly.pdbx_strand_id
1 'polypeptide(L)'
;MKLNHFVLKFELKNLMLMIFYELDLETDARSVIDSYRHFFANNEIISKSEMRKQKAFIEVITNLFAYKHTKDNSHGFQLKKLFENELPNKKWVEEKLTELKIVNQHIKKRKT
;
A
#
# COMPACT_ATOMS: atom_id res chain seq x y z
N MET A 1 -3.95 -10.35 -24.57
CA MET A 1 -2.88 -9.32 -24.46
C MET A 1 -3.27 -8.08 -23.63
N LYS A 2 -4.54 -7.66 -23.54
CA LYS A 2 -4.97 -6.49 -22.73
C LYS A 2 -4.75 -6.61 -21.21
N LEU A 3 -4.86 -7.81 -20.64
CA LEU A 3 -4.73 -8.05 -19.20
C LEU A 3 -3.32 -7.69 -18.67
N ASN A 4 -2.27 -8.01 -19.42
CA ASN A 4 -0.88 -7.78 -19.01
C ASN A 4 -0.54 -6.28 -18.89
N HIS A 5 -1.16 -5.44 -19.72
CA HIS A 5 -0.94 -3.99 -19.67
C HIS A 5 -1.50 -3.36 -18.38
N PHE A 6 -2.62 -3.89 -17.87
CA PHE A 6 -3.24 -3.40 -16.64
C PHE A 6 -2.45 -3.79 -15.39
N VAL A 7 -1.96 -5.04 -15.34
CA VAL A 7 -1.09 -5.51 -14.25
C VAL A 7 0.17 -4.64 -14.17
N LEU A 8 0.84 -4.42 -15.30
CA LEU A 8 2.03 -3.58 -15.38
C LEU A 8 1.77 -2.13 -14.92
N LYS A 9 0.59 -1.58 -15.25
CA LYS A 9 0.21 -0.22 -14.81
C LYS A 9 0.06 -0.12 -13.30
N PHE A 10 -0.47 -1.16 -12.64
CA PHE A 10 -0.57 -1.21 -11.18
C PHE A 10 0.78 -1.39 -10.51
N GLU A 11 1.59 -2.30 -11.02
CA GLU A 11 2.95 -2.51 -10.50
C GLU A 11 3.79 -1.23 -10.58
N LEU A 12 3.73 -0.51 -11.70
CA LEU A 12 4.43 0.76 -11.87
C LEU A 12 3.93 1.81 -10.88
N LYS A 13 2.62 1.99 -10.76
CA LYS A 13 2.07 2.96 -9.81
C LYS A 13 2.37 2.58 -8.36
N ASN A 14 2.38 1.29 -8.02
CA ASN A 14 2.76 0.82 -6.68
C ASN A 14 4.22 1.12 -6.39
N LEU A 15 5.10 0.88 -7.36
CA LEU A 15 6.52 1.24 -7.26
C LEU A 15 6.70 2.75 -7.08
N MET A 16 5.96 3.59 -7.82
CA MET A 16 6.00 5.05 -7.64
C MET A 16 5.59 5.45 -6.23
N LEU A 17 4.50 4.88 -5.69
CA LEU A 17 4.05 5.17 -4.32
C LEU A 17 5.10 4.76 -3.27
N MET A 18 5.77 3.61 -3.47
CA MET A 18 6.86 3.18 -2.61
C MET A 18 8.01 4.18 -2.65
N ILE A 19 8.47 4.59 -3.85
CA ILE A 19 9.54 5.57 -4.04
C ILE A 19 9.19 6.90 -3.37
N PHE A 20 7.96 7.40 -3.58
CA PHE A 20 7.51 8.65 -2.98
C PHE A 20 7.45 8.59 -1.46
N TYR A 21 7.09 7.43 -0.89
CA TYR A 21 7.16 7.23 0.55
C TYR A 21 8.60 7.28 1.09
N GLU A 22 9.54 6.61 0.42
CA GLU A 22 10.96 6.62 0.84
C GLU A 22 11.56 8.03 0.74
N LEU A 23 11.16 8.81 -0.27
CA LEU A 23 11.65 10.18 -0.50
C LEU A 23 10.85 11.26 0.26
N ASP A 24 9.85 10.88 1.06
CA ASP A 24 8.96 11.80 1.79
C ASP A 24 8.18 12.78 0.90
N LEU A 25 7.86 12.37 -0.33
CA LEU A 25 7.14 13.15 -1.33
C LEU A 25 5.62 12.93 -1.24
N GLU A 26 5.00 13.39 -0.14
CA GLU A 26 3.58 13.14 0.13
C GLU A 26 2.65 13.73 -0.94
N THR A 27 2.93 14.93 -1.45
CA THR A 27 2.11 15.61 -2.46
C THR A 27 2.07 14.82 -3.77
N ASP A 28 3.21 14.29 -4.22
CA ASP A 28 3.32 13.45 -5.40
C ASP A 28 2.60 12.12 -5.20
N ALA A 29 2.73 11.52 -4.01
CA ALA A 29 1.99 10.31 -3.65
C ALA A 29 0.48 10.54 -3.71
N ARG A 30 -0.03 11.66 -3.17
CA ARG A 30 -1.46 12.01 -3.25
C ARG A 30 -1.94 12.13 -4.70
N SER A 31 -1.13 12.72 -5.57
CA SER A 31 -1.45 12.83 -7.01
C SER A 31 -1.56 11.46 -7.69
N VAL A 32 -0.66 10.52 -7.36
CA VAL A 32 -0.74 9.14 -7.88
C VAL A 32 -1.94 8.38 -7.33
N ILE A 33 -2.26 8.57 -6.03
CA ILE A 33 -3.44 7.99 -5.38
C ILE A 33 -4.74 8.48 -6.04
N ASP A 34 -4.83 9.76 -6.37
CA ASP A 34 -6.00 10.32 -7.04
C ASP A 34 -6.17 9.74 -8.45
N SER A 35 -5.07 9.66 -9.21
CA SER A 35 -5.03 8.98 -10.51
C SER A 35 -5.48 7.51 -10.41
N TYR A 36 -5.17 6.83 -9.29
CA TYR A 36 -5.63 5.48 -8.99
C TYR A 36 -7.15 5.40 -8.83
N ARG A 37 -7.75 6.33 -8.09
CA ARG A 37 -9.20 6.40 -7.86
C ARG A 37 -9.96 6.59 -9.18
N HIS A 38 -9.51 7.53 -10.01
CA HIS A 38 -10.06 7.74 -11.34
C HIS A 38 -9.93 6.50 -12.24
N PHE A 39 -8.79 5.81 -12.16
CA PHE A 39 -8.59 4.59 -12.92
C PHE A 39 -9.56 3.48 -12.52
N PHE A 40 -9.83 3.28 -11.23
CA PHE A 40 -10.81 2.30 -10.76
C PHE A 40 -12.25 2.67 -11.13
N ALA A 41 -12.61 3.95 -11.07
CA ALA A 41 -13.97 4.40 -11.41
C ALA A 41 -14.33 4.12 -12.88
N ASN A 42 -13.34 4.18 -13.77
CA ASN A 42 -13.54 4.13 -15.21
C ASN A 42 -13.25 2.76 -15.86
N ASN A 43 -12.82 1.74 -15.10
CA ASN A 43 -12.40 0.45 -15.67
C ASN A 43 -13.12 -0.75 -15.04
N GLU A 44 -14.12 -1.28 -15.76
CA GLU A 44 -14.85 -2.50 -15.37
C GLU A 44 -14.07 -3.81 -15.62
N ILE A 45 -12.96 -3.73 -16.36
CA ILE A 45 -12.15 -4.90 -16.77
C ILE A 45 -11.40 -5.52 -15.57
N ILE A 46 -11.17 -4.76 -14.51
CA ILE A 46 -10.40 -5.22 -13.35
C ILE A 46 -11.29 -6.06 -12.45
N SER A 47 -10.80 -7.25 -12.06
CA SER A 47 -11.54 -8.08 -11.12
C SER A 47 -11.77 -7.35 -9.79
N LYS A 48 -12.94 -7.57 -9.19
CA LYS A 48 -13.25 -6.99 -7.86
C LYS A 48 -12.22 -7.38 -6.81
N SER A 49 -11.63 -8.58 -6.92
CA SER A 49 -10.57 -9.03 -6.02
C SER A 49 -9.31 -8.17 -6.15
N GLU A 50 -8.84 -7.96 -7.38
CA GLU A 50 -7.66 -7.14 -7.65
C GLU A 50 -7.88 -5.68 -7.24
N MET A 51 -9.04 -5.12 -7.56
CA MET A 51 -9.39 -3.76 -7.13
C MET A 51 -9.36 -3.62 -5.60
N ARG A 52 -9.83 -4.61 -4.84
CA ARG A 52 -9.76 -4.59 -3.37
C ARG A 52 -8.32 -4.60 -2.87
N LYS A 53 -7.45 -5.43 -3.46
CA LYS A 53 -6.01 -5.50 -3.13
C LYS A 53 -5.32 -4.16 -3.33
N GLN A 54 -5.55 -3.53 -4.47
CA GLN A 54 -4.93 -2.23 -4.79
C GLN A 54 -5.48 -1.09 -3.92
N LYS A 55 -6.80 -1.09 -3.61
CA LYS A 55 -7.38 -0.13 -2.67
C LYS A 55 -6.78 -0.28 -1.26
N ALA A 56 -6.63 -1.51 -0.78
CA ALA A 56 -5.99 -1.77 0.51
C ALA A 56 -4.54 -1.26 0.53
N PHE A 57 -3.78 -1.44 -0.56
CA PHE A 57 -2.41 -0.91 -0.65
C PHE A 57 -2.36 0.62 -0.57
N ILE A 58 -3.25 1.31 -1.30
CA ILE A 58 -3.34 2.78 -1.26
C ILE A 58 -3.67 3.27 0.15
N GLU A 59 -4.58 2.58 0.84
CA GLU A 59 -4.95 2.89 2.22
C GLU A 59 -3.79 2.67 3.19
N VAL A 60 -3.01 1.62 2.99
CA VAL A 60 -1.75 1.38 3.72
C VAL A 60 -0.77 2.53 3.50
N ILE A 61 -0.52 2.95 2.26
CA ILE A 61 0.41 4.05 1.97
C ILE A 61 -0.05 5.35 2.64
N THR A 62 -1.34 5.65 2.57
CA THR A 62 -1.92 6.84 3.20
C THR A 62 -1.73 6.82 4.72
N ASN A 63 -2.00 5.68 5.36
CA ASN A 63 -1.79 5.51 6.80
C ASN A 63 -0.30 5.50 7.18
N LEU A 64 0.59 5.01 6.32
CA LEU A 64 2.04 5.05 6.55
C LEU A 64 2.53 6.49 6.59
N PHE A 65 2.17 7.34 5.62
CA PHE A 65 2.48 8.77 5.66
C PHE A 65 1.91 9.43 6.91
N ALA A 66 0.62 9.23 7.17
CA ALA A 66 -0.03 9.84 8.33
C ALA A 66 0.65 9.44 9.64
N TYR A 67 0.94 8.14 9.85
CA TYR A 67 1.64 7.66 11.04
C TYR A 67 3.09 8.17 11.10
N LYS A 68 3.81 8.23 9.96
CA LYS A 68 5.19 8.71 9.91
C LYS A 68 5.31 10.12 10.48
N HIS A 69 4.38 11.01 10.11
CA HIS A 69 4.37 12.41 10.53
C HIS A 69 3.72 12.65 11.90
N THR A 70 2.60 11.99 12.20
CA THR A 70 1.80 12.28 13.42
C THR A 70 2.14 11.39 14.61
N LYS A 71 2.66 10.18 14.37
CA LYS A 71 2.78 9.09 15.37
C LYS A 71 1.45 8.76 16.06
N ASP A 72 0.32 9.06 15.43
CA ASP A 72 -0.99 8.71 15.97
C ASP A 72 -1.21 7.18 15.93
N ASN A 73 -1.42 6.60 17.09
CA ASN A 73 -1.69 5.18 17.27
C ASN A 73 -2.94 4.70 16.53
N SER A 74 -3.89 5.58 16.21
CA SER A 74 -5.08 5.23 15.41
C SER A 74 -4.69 4.72 14.02
N HIS A 75 -3.74 5.39 13.35
CA HIS A 75 -3.18 4.96 12.08
C HIS A 75 -2.34 3.69 12.22
N GLY A 76 -1.59 3.55 13.33
CA GLY A 76 -0.85 2.33 13.63
C GLY A 76 -1.74 1.10 13.77
N PHE A 77 -2.92 1.25 14.40
CA PHE A 77 -3.91 0.19 14.51
C PHE A 77 -4.53 -0.17 13.16
N GLN A 78 -4.89 0.84 12.35
CA GLN A 78 -5.41 0.63 11.00
C GLN A 78 -4.40 -0.13 10.13
N LEU A 79 -3.12 0.24 10.19
CA LEU A 79 -2.05 -0.45 9.47
C LEU A 79 -1.94 -1.93 9.82
N LYS A 80 -2.06 -2.29 11.12
CA LYS A 80 -2.09 -3.70 11.54
C LYS A 80 -3.26 -4.46 10.92
N LYS A 81 -4.47 -3.89 11.00
CA LYS A 81 -5.68 -4.49 10.44
C LYS A 81 -5.59 -4.65 8.91
N LEU A 82 -5.07 -3.64 8.21
CA LEU A 82 -4.90 -3.69 6.76
C LEU A 82 -3.87 -4.74 6.35
N PHE A 83 -2.80 -4.91 7.14
CA PHE A 83 -1.74 -5.89 6.88
C PHE A 83 -2.21 -7.35 6.97
N GLU A 84 -3.29 -7.63 7.68
CA GLU A 84 -3.90 -8.97 7.73
C GLU A 84 -4.50 -9.39 6.37
N ASN A 85 -4.86 -8.43 5.51
CA ASN A 85 -5.42 -8.70 4.19
C ASN A 85 -4.35 -9.13 3.16
N GLU A 86 -4.83 -9.62 2.01
CA GLU A 86 -4.01 -9.74 0.81
C GLU A 86 -3.72 -8.34 0.25
N LEU A 87 -2.45 -8.01 0.10
CA LEU A 87 -2.00 -6.73 -0.41
C LEU A 87 -0.76 -6.86 -1.32
N PRO A 88 -0.67 -6.07 -2.39
CA PRO A 88 0.54 -5.91 -3.19
C PRO A 88 1.75 -5.53 -2.35
N ASN A 89 2.93 -6.02 -2.71
CA ASN A 89 4.20 -5.63 -2.08
C ASN A 89 4.22 -5.82 -0.54
N LYS A 90 3.57 -6.88 -0.04
CA LYS A 90 3.43 -7.15 1.40
C LYS A 90 4.73 -7.17 2.18
N LYS A 91 5.80 -7.69 1.58
CA LYS A 91 7.14 -7.69 2.18
C LYS A 91 7.65 -6.28 2.46
N TRP A 92 7.52 -5.37 1.49
CA TRP A 92 7.94 -3.97 1.68
C TRP A 92 7.09 -3.30 2.75
N VAL A 93 5.77 -3.54 2.78
CA VAL A 93 4.89 -3.00 3.84
C VAL A 93 5.34 -3.52 5.22
N GLU A 94 5.66 -4.80 5.35
CA GLU A 94 6.17 -5.39 6.60
C GLU A 94 7.47 -4.73 7.07
N GLU A 95 8.40 -4.46 6.14
CA GLU A 95 9.64 -3.73 6.40
C GLU A 95 9.34 -2.33 6.95
N LYS A 96 8.45 -1.57 6.30
CA LYS A 96 8.06 -0.22 6.77
C LYS A 96 7.37 -0.25 8.14
N LEU A 97 6.48 -1.21 8.39
CA LEU A 97 5.83 -1.35 9.71
C LEU A 97 6.84 -1.68 10.82
N THR A 98 7.87 -2.45 10.49
CA THR A 98 8.97 -2.78 11.40
C THR A 98 9.84 -1.57 11.68
N GLU A 99 10.22 -0.80 10.65
CA GLU A 99 10.97 0.47 10.79
C GLU A 99 10.23 1.46 11.69
N LEU A 100 8.89 1.54 11.55
CA LEU A 100 8.02 2.39 12.35
C LEU A 100 7.70 1.82 13.74
N LYS A 101 8.24 0.64 14.09
CA LYS A 101 8.00 -0.07 15.36
C LYS A 101 6.52 -0.34 15.65
N ILE A 102 5.70 -0.47 14.60
CA ILE A 102 4.27 -0.76 14.72
C ILE A 102 4.07 -2.25 15.05
N VAL A 103 4.90 -3.12 14.49
CA VAL A 103 4.87 -4.57 14.72
C VAL A 103 6.13 -4.99 15.50
N ASN A 104 5.95 -5.75 16.58
CA ASN A 104 7.05 -6.33 17.35
C ASN A 104 7.75 -7.42 16.52
N GLN A 105 9.09 -7.49 16.60
CA GLN A 105 9.99 -8.34 15.79
C GLN A 105 9.85 -9.88 16.00
N HIS A 106 8.68 -10.41 16.32
CA HIS A 106 8.49 -11.82 16.65
C HIS A 106 7.93 -12.71 15.53
N ILE A 107 7.81 -12.22 14.30
CA ILE A 107 7.43 -13.04 13.13
C ILE A 107 8.66 -13.74 12.49
N LYS A 108 9.74 -13.97 13.25
CA LYS A 108 10.89 -14.80 12.80
C LYS A 108 10.78 -16.30 13.15
N LYS A 109 9.68 -16.77 13.75
CA LYS A 109 9.54 -18.19 14.16
C LYS A 109 8.24 -18.86 13.70
N ARG A 110 7.96 -18.86 12.39
CA ARG A 110 7.02 -19.83 11.79
C ARG A 110 7.51 -20.29 10.41
N LYS A 111 8.69 -20.92 10.41
CA LYS A 111 9.07 -21.94 9.44
C LYS A 111 9.86 -22.98 10.22
N THR A 112 9.15 -23.96 10.75
CA THR A 112 9.68 -25.26 11.18
C THR A 112 8.91 -26.29 10.38
#